data_AF-A0A7W1KTP2-F1
#
_entry.id   AF-A0A7W1KTP2-F1
#
_cell.length_a   1.000
_cell.length_b   1.000
_cell.length_c   1.000
_cell.angle_alpha   90.00
_cell.angle_beta   90.00
_cell.angle_gamma   90.00
#
_symmetry.space_group_name_H-M   'P 1'
#
loop_
_entity.id
_entity.type
_entity.pdbx_description
1 polymer ?
#
loop_
_entity_poly.entity_id
_entity_poly.type
_entity_poly.pdbx_seq_one_letter_code
_entity_poly.pdbx_strand_id
1 'polypeptide(L)' 'NVLVWNGLVTVIDFPQAVDPRKNRHARDFLERDVERICEWASHLGVHRPAARFAADLWTGWELADLVPEELRGLTM' A
#
# COMPACT_ATOMS: atom_id res chain seq x y z
N ASN A 1 -7.27 4.42 8.61
CA ASN A 1 -7.64 3.00 8.51
C ASN A 1 -6.45 2.06 8.67
N VAL A 2 -5.53 2.41 9.57
CA VAL A 2 -4.36 1.59 9.91
C VAL A 2 -4.24 1.60 11.42
N LEU A 3 -4.11 0.42 12.02
CA LEU A 3 -3.82 0.26 13.44
C LEU A 3 -2.35 -0.15 13.59
N VAL A 4 -1.69 0.44 14.58
CA VAL A 4 -0.33 0.07 14.97
C VAL A 4 -0.36 -0.39 16.42
N TRP A 5 -0.04 -1.65 16.67
CA TRP A 5 -0.03 -2.23 18.01
C TRP A 5 1.13 -3.21 18.17
N ASN A 6 1.93 -3.03 19.22
CA ASN A 6 3.09 -3.89 19.54
C ASN A 6 4.05 -4.11 18.35
N GLY A 7 4.33 -3.06 17.58
CA GLY A 7 5.20 -3.12 16.39
C GLY A 7 4.56 -3.76 15.15
N LEU A 8 3.31 -4.22 15.23
CA LEU A 8 2.56 -4.77 14.10
C LEU A 8 1.66 -3.71 13.48
N VAL A 9 1.54 -3.74 12.15
CA VAL A 9 0.69 -2.86 11.36
C VAL A 9 -0.46 -3.66 10.79
N THR A 10 -1.70 -3.20 11.01
CA THR A 10 -2.91 -3.83 10.50
C THR A 10 -3.73 -2.82 9.72
N VAL A 11 -3.98 -3.10 8.44
CA VAL A 11 -4.94 -2.34 7.63
C VAL A 11 -6.35 -2.79 7.99
N ILE A 12 -7.25 -1.83 8.24
CA ILE A 12 -8.63 -2.09 8.64
C ILE A 12 -9.59 -1.35 7.69
N ASP A 13 -10.89 -1.53 7.91
CA ASP A 13 -11.95 -0.77 7.23
C ASP A 13 -11.96 -0.95 5.69
N PHE A 14 -12.13 -2.20 5.27
CA PHE A 14 -12.28 -2.62 3.87
C PHE A 14 -13.66 -2.43 3.20
N PRO A 15 -14.77 -1.98 3.84
CA PRO A 15 -16.00 -1.68 3.10
C PRO A 15 -15.80 -0.69 1.94
N GLN A 16 -14.77 0.16 2.01
CA GLN A 16 -14.40 1.13 0.97
C GLN A 16 -13.37 0.59 -0.04
N ALA A 17 -12.91 -0.65 0.11
CA ALA A 17 -11.92 -1.24 -0.79
C ALA A 17 -12.55 -1.55 -2.15
N VAL A 18 -11.82 -1.24 -3.22
CA VAL A 18 -12.28 -1.45 -4.60
C VAL A 18 -11.43 -2.48 -5.31
N ASP A 19 -12.05 -3.22 -6.23
CA ASP A 19 -11.34 -4.11 -7.15
C ASP A 19 -10.70 -3.27 -8.27
N PRO A 20 -9.35 -3.22 -8.38
CA PRO A 20 -8.69 -2.42 -9.40
C PRO A 20 -9.00 -2.85 -10.84
N ARG A 21 -9.49 -4.09 -11.04
CA ARG A 21 -9.93 -4.58 -12.36
C ARG A 21 -11.26 -3.98 -12.80
N LYS A 22 -12.05 -3.49 -11.84
CA LYS A 22 -13.43 -3.01 -12.06
C LYS A 22 -13.57 -1.50 -11.90
N ASN A 23 -12.57 -0.84 -11.32
CA ASN A 23 -12.61 0.59 -11.06
C ASN A 23 -11.38 1.29 -11.65
N ARG A 24 -11.61 2.08 -12.70
CA ARG A 24 -10.56 2.88 -13.36
C ARG A 24 -9.88 3.91 -12.43
N HIS A 25 -10.53 4.27 -11.32
CA HIS A 25 -10.00 5.21 -10.32
C HIS A 25 -9.22 4.50 -9.20
N ALA A 26 -9.05 3.18 -9.27
CA ALA A 26 -8.35 2.44 -8.23
C ALA A 26 -6.89 2.90 -8.05
N ARG A 27 -6.23 3.29 -9.14
CA ARG A 27 -4.88 3.87 -9.08
C ARG A 27 -4.87 5.19 -8.31
N ASP A 28 -5.81 6.10 -8.60
CA ASP A 28 -5.94 7.38 -7.90
C ASP A 28 -6.17 7.17 -6.39
N PHE A 29 -6.98 6.17 -6.03
CA PHE A 29 -7.22 5.82 -4.63
C PHE A 29 -5.96 5.26 -3.95
N LEU A 30 -5.20 4.40 -4.64
CA LEU A 30 -3.93 3.89 -4.14
C LEU A 30 -2.92 5.02 -3.93
N GLU A 31 -2.75 5.90 -4.90
CA GLU A 31 -1.82 7.04 -4.83
C GLU A 31 -2.14 7.92 -3.62
N ARG A 32 -3.42 8.27 -3.43
CA ARG A 32 -3.89 9.04 -2.27
C ARG A 32 -3.64 8.34 -0.93
N ASP A 33 -3.89 7.04 -0.86
CA ASP A 33 -3.73 6.28 0.39
C ASP A 33 -2.24 6.12 0.75
N VAL A 34 -1.36 5.91 -0.23
CA VAL A 34 0.10 5.89 -0.04
C VAL A 34 0.63 7.26 0.36
N GLU A 35 0.13 8.34 -0.25
CA GLU A 35 0.48 9.72 0.12
C GLU A 35 0.19 9.99 1.59
N ARG A 36 -1.03 9.68 2.04
CA ARG A 36 -1.45 9.84 3.45
C ARG A 36 -0.57 9.04 4.42
N ILE A 37 -0.15 7.83 4.05
CA ILE A 37 0.76 7.02 4.87
C ILE A 37 2.13 7.70 4.96
N CYS A 38 2.66 8.20 3.85
CA CYS A 38 3.96 8.88 3.83
C CYS A 38 3.93 10.20 4.59
N GLU A 39 2.85 10.98 4.47
CA GLU A 39 2.63 12.19 5.25
C GLU A 39 2.61 11.89 6.75
N TRP A 40 1.84 10.88 7.17
CA TRP A 40 1.81 10.45 8.57
C TRP A 40 3.19 9.99 9.05
N ALA A 41 3.92 9.22 8.24
CA ALA A 41 5.26 8.74 8.56
C ALA A 41 6.29 9.87 8.65
N SER A 42 6.10 10.96 7.91
CA SER A 42 6.96 12.14 7.95
C SER A 42 6.94 12.82 9.33
N HIS A 43 5.79 12.80 10.02
CA HIS A 43 5.66 13.30 11.40
C HIS A 43 6.49 12.47 12.40
N LEU A 44 6.88 11.24 12.03
CA LEU A 44 7.79 10.37 12.79
C LEU A 44 9.25 10.46 12.30
N GLY A 45 9.56 11.42 11.42
CA GLY A 45 10.89 11.62 10.84
C GLY A 45 11.20 10.76 9.61
N VAL A 46 10.28 9.90 9.17
CA VAL A 46 10.49 9.01 8.02
C VAL A 46 10.00 9.68 6.74
N HIS A 47 10.93 10.13 5.92
CA HIS A 47 10.64 10.81 4.66
C HIS A 47 10.84 9.86 3.48
N ARG A 48 9.76 9.60 2.73
CA ARG A 48 9.75 8.64 1.62
C ARG A 48 8.98 9.20 0.42
N PRO A 49 9.41 8.91 -0.82
CA PRO A 49 8.75 9.41 -2.02
C PRO A 49 7.44 8.64 -2.29
N ALA A 50 6.31 9.18 -1.83
CA ALA A 50 4.99 8.55 -1.95
C ALA A 50 4.65 8.11 -3.39
N ALA A 51 4.84 9.00 -4.36
CA ALA A 51 4.55 8.73 -5.78
C ALA A 51 5.32 7.51 -6.31
N ARG A 52 6.56 7.31 -5.86
CA ARG A 52 7.36 6.15 -6.26
C ARG A 52 6.81 4.86 -5.64
N PHE A 53 6.46 4.87 -4.35
CA PHE A 53 5.86 3.70 -3.70
C PHE A 53 4.53 3.30 -4.34
N ALA A 54 3.67 4.27 -4.64
CA ALA A 54 2.41 4.01 -5.32
C ALA A 54 2.63 3.43 -6.72
N ALA A 55 3.57 3.98 -7.49
CA ALA A 55 3.92 3.48 -8.81
C ALA A 55 4.51 2.04 -8.76
N ASP A 56 5.39 1.76 -7.80
CA ASP A 56 5.99 0.43 -7.63
C ASP A 56 4.91 -0.61 -7.25
N LEU A 57 4.00 -0.27 -6.33
CA LEU A 57 2.87 -1.13 -5.94
C LEU A 57 1.91 -1.36 -7.11
N TRP A 58 1.60 -0.31 -7.88
CA TRP A 58 0.72 -0.41 -9.04
C TRP A 58 1.34 -1.29 -10.13
N THR A 59 2.61 -1.07 -10.43
CA THR A 59 3.38 -1.88 -11.41
C THR A 59 3.42 -3.34 -10.98
N GLY A 60 3.71 -3.61 -9.70
CA GLY A 60 3.68 -4.97 -9.15
C GLY A 60 2.30 -5.62 -9.30
N TRP A 61 1.21 -4.87 -9.11
CA TRP A 61 -0.13 -5.38 -9.34
C TRP A 61 -0.40 -5.71 -10.81
N GLU A 62 -0.04 -4.80 -11.73
CA GLU A 62 -0.21 -4.98 -13.18
C GLU A 62 0.56 -6.19 -13.71
N LEU A 63 1.76 -6.43 -13.18
CA LEU A 63 2.61 -7.56 -13.54
C LEU A 63 2.29 -8.85 -12.77
N ALA A 64 1.30 -8.83 -11.87
CA ALA A 64 0.99 -9.92 -10.95
C ALA A 64 2.20 -10.39 -10.11
N ASP A 65 3.07 -9.46 -9.74
CA ASP A 65 4.31 -9.65 -8.97
C ASP A 65 4.17 -9.19 -7.50
N LEU A 66 2.94 -8.90 -7.04
CA LEU A 66 2.68 -8.65 -5.63
C LEU A 66 2.75 -9.96 -4.83
N VAL A 67 3.91 -10.24 -4.27
CA VAL A 67 4.13 -11.38 -3.36
C VAL A 67 3.84 -10.95 -1.91
N PRO A 68 2.89 -11.60 -1.21
CA PRO A 68 2.68 -11.42 0.23
C PRO A 68 3.99 -11.65 1.00
N GLU A 69 4.23 -10.85 2.04
CA GLU A 69 5.47 -10.93 2.83
C GLU A 69 5.70 -12.35 3.37
N GLU A 70 4.62 -13.01 3.78
CA GLU A 70 4.63 -14.38 4.32
C GLU A 70 5.11 -15.42 3.31
N LEU A 71 5.02 -15.10 2.00
CA LEU A 71 5.43 -15.99 0.91
C LEU A 71 6.81 -15.63 0.34
N ARG A 72 7.41 -14.50 0.70
CA ARG A 72 8.73 -14.08 0.18
C ARG A 72 9.88 -15.01 0.56
N GLY A 73 9.74 -15.76 1.66
CA GLY A 73 10.72 -16.75 2.11
C GLY A 73 10.63 -18.12 1.43
N LEU A 74 9.61 -18.36 0.60
CA LEU A 74 9.36 -19.63 -0.10
C LEU A 74 9.75 -19.58 -1.59
N THR A 75 10.16 -18.42 -2.09
CA THR A 75 10.49 -18.18 -3.51
C THR A 75 12.01 -18.25 -3.79
N MET A 76 12.76 -19.05 -3.01
CA MET A 76 14.18 -19.35 -3.26
C MET A 76 14.39 -20.77 -3.77
#